data_AF-R5LP49-F1
#
_entry.id   AF-R5LP49-F1
#
_cell.length_a   1.000
_cell.length_b   1.000
_cell.length_c   1.000
_cell.angle_alpha   90.00
_cell.angle_beta   90.00
_cell.angle_gamma   90.00
#
_symmetry.space_group_name_H-M   'P 1'
#
loop_
_entity.id
_entity.type
_entity.pdbx_description
1 polymer ?
#
loop_
_entity_poly.entity_id
_entity_poly.type
_entity_poly.pdbx_seq_one_letter_code
_entity_poly.pdbx_strand_id
1 'polypeptide(L)'
;MKKRIAILSALLLMTGCTGNVTPPGSQPSQSSQISQTSQTSQPSQSSQTSQSEQSVTAPKESTPESSAQAEATAEPPSTEPVNTAEPPETMPTGELPGTGTAESLPVKAQYLEDVPELGEHDTFSQADGTEVSESAVKVVFSAESTVSDFRLLSIAMQDIDENGIFTFSAEELYSQPELTPERPLEAGLVFLGDIPNNGISFTDADGNVKYFSVDMSGMDGSLVLWEITVI
;
A
#
# COMPACT_ATOMS: atom_id res chain seq x y z
N MET A 1 7.71 -16.26 62.27
CA MET A 1 7.93 -14.90 61.72
C MET A 1 7.17 -14.78 60.40
N LYS A 2 6.33 -13.76 60.24
CA LYS A 2 5.66 -13.39 58.97
C LYS A 2 5.45 -11.88 59.03
N LYS A 3 6.07 -11.11 58.14
CA LYS A 3 5.92 -9.64 58.07
C LYS A 3 4.84 -9.31 57.04
N ARG A 4 3.82 -8.58 57.46
CA ARG A 4 2.81 -7.95 56.58
C ARG A 4 3.26 -6.51 56.35
N ILE A 5 3.31 -6.08 55.09
CA ILE A 5 3.46 -4.66 54.75
C ILE A 5 2.40 -4.37 53.68
N ALA A 6 1.40 -3.59 54.07
CA ALA A 6 0.53 -2.89 53.16
C ALA A 6 0.90 -1.41 53.26
N ILE A 7 0.98 -0.71 52.14
CA ILE A 7 1.17 0.74 52.12
C ILE A 7 -0.04 1.35 51.44
N LEU A 8 -0.79 2.10 52.25
CA LEU A 8 -1.89 2.96 51.88
C LEU A 8 -1.35 4.35 51.50
N SER A 9 -2.25 5.23 51.04
CA SER A 9 -2.07 6.70 50.93
C SER A 9 -1.25 7.21 49.72
N ALA A 10 -1.59 8.36 49.12
CA ALA A 10 -2.76 9.21 49.33
C ALA A 10 -3.13 10.00 48.06
N LEU A 11 -4.41 10.35 47.96
CA LEU A 11 -4.92 11.34 47.02
C LEU A 11 -4.49 12.75 47.44
N LEU A 12 -3.95 13.55 46.53
CA LEU A 12 -3.74 14.99 46.72
C LEU A 12 -4.34 15.76 45.54
N LEU A 13 -5.10 16.82 45.84
CA LEU A 13 -5.81 17.64 44.86
C LEU A 13 -5.36 19.12 44.94
N MET A 14 -5.58 19.82 43.83
CA MET A 14 -5.72 21.28 43.66
C MET A 14 -4.47 22.17 43.44
N THR A 15 -4.40 22.67 42.20
CA THR A 15 -4.22 24.08 41.76
C THR A 15 -3.03 24.94 42.23
N GLY A 16 -2.37 25.59 41.27
CA GLY A 16 -1.57 26.80 41.49
C GLY A 16 -1.06 27.41 40.18
N CYS A 17 -1.40 28.67 39.89
CA CYS A 17 -1.03 29.37 38.65
C CYS A 17 0.20 30.30 38.83
N THR A 18 0.79 30.70 37.69
CA THR A 18 1.65 31.89 37.48
C THR A 18 3.04 31.96 38.13
N GLY A 19 4.06 32.30 37.33
CA GLY A 19 5.35 32.78 37.85
C GLY A 19 6.58 32.53 36.98
N ASN A 20 6.60 32.92 35.70
CA ASN A 20 7.84 32.86 34.91
C ASN A 20 8.76 34.04 35.25
N VAL A 21 9.89 33.78 35.91
CA VAL A 21 10.92 34.77 36.27
C VAL A 21 12.25 34.41 35.62
N THR A 22 12.76 35.29 34.76
CA THR A 22 14.07 35.14 34.10
C THR A 22 14.96 36.35 34.47
N PRO A 23 16.22 36.15 34.91
CA PRO A 23 17.11 37.23 35.33
C PRO A 23 17.78 37.99 34.16
N PRO A 24 18.45 39.14 34.41
CA PRO A 24 18.68 40.17 33.37
C PRO A 24 20.14 40.40 32.91
N GLY A 25 20.27 41.04 31.73
CA GLY A 25 21.48 41.73 31.23
C GLY A 25 22.50 40.82 30.51
N SER A 26 23.20 41.21 29.43
CA SER A 26 23.26 42.47 28.64
C SER A 26 23.61 42.11 27.17
N GLN A 27 23.87 42.97 26.17
CA GLN A 27 24.17 44.41 26.01
C GLN A 27 23.70 44.85 24.59
N PRO A 28 23.58 46.15 24.21
CA PRO A 28 22.96 46.56 22.95
C PRO A 28 23.96 46.83 21.81
N SER A 29 23.47 46.77 20.56
CA SER A 29 24.04 47.46 19.40
C SER A 29 22.90 47.92 18.48
N GLN A 30 22.95 49.17 18.02
CA GLN A 30 21.94 49.74 17.12
C GLN A 30 22.35 49.61 15.65
N SER A 31 21.38 49.40 14.74
CA SER A 31 21.33 50.15 13.47
C SER A 31 19.98 50.02 12.74
N SER A 32 19.36 51.18 12.48
CA SER A 32 18.71 51.57 11.21
C SER A 32 17.41 50.93 10.67
N GLN A 33 16.43 51.83 10.43
CA GLN A 33 15.41 51.87 9.34
C GLN A 33 14.25 50.87 9.44
N ILE A 34 12.99 51.26 9.70
CA ILE A 34 12.06 52.19 9.01
C ILE A 34 11.60 51.67 7.63
N SER A 35 10.40 51.03 7.60
CA SER A 35 9.28 51.19 6.64
C SER A 35 8.33 49.98 6.80
N GLN A 36 7.14 50.17 7.39
CA GLN A 36 5.88 50.53 6.72
C GLN A 36 5.18 49.40 5.95
N THR A 37 4.01 49.03 6.50
CA THR A 37 2.75 48.70 5.81
C THR A 37 2.57 47.38 5.03
N SER A 38 1.45 46.71 5.42
CA SER A 38 0.41 46.14 4.54
C SER A 38 0.35 44.63 4.25
N GLN A 39 -0.78 44.07 4.71
CA GLN A 39 -1.71 43.17 3.98
C GLN A 39 -1.48 41.65 4.04
N THR A 40 -2.27 41.06 4.95
CA THR A 40 -2.80 39.68 4.94
C THR A 40 -3.35 39.28 3.56
N SER A 41 -3.07 38.05 3.12
CA SER A 41 -3.66 37.44 1.92
C SER A 41 -4.55 36.24 2.26
N GLN A 42 -5.59 36.03 1.42
CA GLN A 42 -6.50 34.86 1.39
C GLN A 42 -7.50 34.73 2.57
N PRO A 43 -8.72 34.17 2.36
CA PRO A 43 -9.05 33.06 1.46
C PRO A 43 -9.90 33.40 0.21
N SER A 44 -9.78 32.54 -0.80
CA SER A 44 -10.69 32.49 -1.95
C SER A 44 -11.80 31.45 -1.71
N GLN A 45 -13.06 31.88 -1.73
CA GLN A 45 -14.20 30.99 -1.97
C GLN A 45 -14.61 31.12 -3.43
N SER A 46 -14.98 30.00 -4.06
CA SER A 46 -15.83 30.03 -5.25
C SER A 46 -16.76 28.83 -5.24
N SER A 47 -18.05 29.13 -5.19
CA SER A 47 -19.16 28.20 -5.33
C SER A 47 -20.14 28.80 -6.34
N GLN A 48 -21.02 27.95 -6.87
CA GLN A 48 -22.26 28.28 -7.61
C GLN A 48 -22.20 28.28 -9.15
N THR A 49 -22.56 27.12 -9.69
CA THR A 49 -23.74 26.86 -10.56
C THR A 49 -24.09 27.85 -11.69
N SER A 50 -24.28 27.27 -12.88
CA SER A 50 -25.26 27.74 -13.87
C SER A 50 -26.05 26.57 -14.43
N GLN A 51 -27.36 26.74 -14.62
CA GLN A 51 -28.27 25.72 -15.16
C GLN A 51 -28.57 25.95 -16.65
N SER A 52 -28.87 24.84 -17.34
CA SER A 52 -29.68 24.63 -18.55
C SER A 52 -30.25 25.81 -19.35
N GLU A 53 -30.30 25.65 -20.68
CA GLU A 53 -31.57 25.65 -21.44
C GLU A 53 -31.45 24.97 -22.82
N GLN A 54 -32.58 24.61 -23.43
CA GLN A 54 -32.69 23.72 -24.61
C GLN A 54 -32.65 24.46 -25.96
N SER A 55 -32.32 23.75 -27.05
CA SER A 55 -33.06 23.92 -28.32
C SER A 55 -32.92 22.71 -29.27
N VAL A 56 -33.94 22.50 -30.10
CA VAL A 56 -34.11 21.39 -31.05
C VAL A 56 -33.92 21.89 -32.49
N THR A 57 -33.28 21.11 -33.37
CA THR A 57 -33.68 20.95 -34.78
C THR A 57 -32.81 19.93 -35.53
N ALA A 58 -33.43 19.04 -36.30
CA ALA A 58 -32.79 18.29 -37.38
C ALA A 58 -32.80 19.14 -38.68
N PRO A 59 -32.01 18.81 -39.73
CA PRO A 59 -32.59 17.94 -40.77
C PRO A 59 -31.63 17.04 -41.59
N LYS A 60 -32.21 15.93 -42.08
CA LYS A 60 -32.11 15.36 -43.45
C LYS A 60 -30.77 14.84 -44.02
N GLU A 61 -30.67 13.51 -44.08
CA GLU A 61 -30.49 12.67 -45.30
C GLU A 61 -29.75 13.25 -46.52
N SER A 62 -28.68 12.56 -46.93
CA SER A 62 -28.29 12.40 -48.36
C SER A 62 -27.40 11.17 -48.55
N THR A 63 -27.92 10.15 -49.24
CA THR A 63 -27.17 9.04 -49.84
C THR A 63 -26.32 9.55 -51.02
N PRO A 64 -25.34 8.77 -51.48
CA PRO A 64 -25.41 8.40 -52.90
C PRO A 64 -25.24 6.89 -53.14
N GLU A 65 -26.16 6.31 -53.91
CA GLU A 65 -25.89 5.08 -54.66
C GLU A 65 -24.89 5.36 -55.80
N SER A 66 -24.00 4.42 -56.10
CA SER A 66 -23.56 4.19 -57.47
C SER A 66 -23.06 2.76 -57.65
N SER A 67 -23.74 2.01 -58.51
CA SER A 67 -23.54 0.58 -58.75
C SER A 67 -22.56 0.31 -59.88
N ALA A 68 -21.79 -0.78 -59.79
CA ALA A 68 -21.41 -1.60 -60.95
C ALA A 68 -20.93 -3.00 -60.52
N GLN A 69 -21.40 -4.03 -61.24
CA GLN A 69 -21.01 -5.43 -61.05
C GLN A 69 -19.67 -5.75 -61.73
N ALA A 70 -18.97 -6.76 -61.22
CA ALA A 70 -18.20 -7.67 -62.05
C ALA A 70 -18.27 -9.09 -61.43
N GLU A 71 -19.10 -9.94 -62.04
CA GLU A 71 -19.24 -11.35 -61.69
C GLU A 71 -18.26 -12.17 -62.53
N ALA A 72 -17.44 -13.02 -61.90
CA ALA A 72 -16.52 -13.92 -62.61
C ALA A 72 -16.37 -15.24 -61.84
N THR A 73 -17.21 -16.20 -62.20
CA THR A 73 -17.17 -17.59 -61.72
C THR A 73 -15.89 -18.31 -62.18
N ALA A 74 -15.17 -18.91 -61.23
CA ALA A 74 -14.24 -20.02 -61.47
C ALA A 74 -14.23 -20.94 -60.24
N GLU A 75 -14.04 -22.24 -60.46
CA GLU A 75 -14.41 -23.31 -59.52
C GLU A 75 -13.34 -23.62 -58.44
N PRO A 76 -13.73 -24.17 -57.26
CA PRO A 76 -12.85 -24.98 -56.42
C PRO A 76 -12.78 -26.45 -56.97
N PRO A 77 -11.90 -27.35 -56.49
CA PRO A 77 -10.99 -27.23 -55.33
C PRO A 77 -9.53 -27.64 -55.60
N SER A 78 -8.64 -27.33 -54.65
CA SER A 78 -7.52 -28.23 -54.33
C SER A 78 -7.13 -28.09 -52.86
N THR A 79 -7.14 -29.21 -52.14
CA THR A 79 -6.73 -29.29 -50.74
C THR A 79 -5.21 -29.37 -50.65
N GLU A 80 -4.56 -28.26 -50.31
CA GLU A 80 -3.27 -28.32 -49.62
C GLU A 80 -3.52 -28.49 -48.12
N PRO A 81 -2.79 -29.36 -47.42
CA PRO A 81 -2.90 -29.48 -45.97
C PRO A 81 -2.32 -28.22 -45.34
N VAL A 82 -3.19 -27.31 -44.90
CA VAL A 82 -2.78 -26.23 -44.00
C VAL A 82 -2.19 -26.89 -42.77
N ASN A 83 -0.88 -26.74 -42.60
CA ASN A 83 -0.16 -27.25 -41.45
C ASN A 83 -0.82 -26.63 -40.21
N THR A 84 -1.50 -27.48 -39.42
CA THR A 84 -2.00 -27.11 -38.10
C THR A 84 -0.80 -26.92 -37.20
N ALA A 85 -0.21 -25.72 -37.26
CA ALA A 85 0.59 -25.23 -36.17
C ALA A 85 -0.33 -25.15 -34.96
N GLU A 86 -0.14 -26.09 -34.03
CA GLU A 86 -0.69 -25.99 -32.69
C GLU A 86 -0.36 -24.60 -32.13
N PRO A 87 -1.28 -23.95 -31.40
CA PRO A 87 -0.94 -22.73 -30.69
C PRO A 87 0.27 -23.05 -29.79
N PRO A 88 1.30 -22.19 -29.72
CA PRO A 88 2.45 -22.49 -28.87
C PRO A 88 1.98 -22.51 -27.40
N GLU A 89 1.83 -23.72 -26.85
CA GLU A 89 1.66 -23.97 -25.41
C GLU A 89 2.99 -23.71 -24.68
N THR A 90 3.45 -22.47 -24.79
CA THR A 90 4.50 -21.89 -23.95
C THR A 90 4.01 -20.50 -23.55
N MET A 91 3.03 -20.48 -22.64
CA MET A 91 3.08 -19.42 -21.63
C MET A 91 4.46 -19.56 -20.99
N PRO A 92 5.31 -18.52 -20.95
CA PRO A 92 6.37 -18.52 -19.97
C PRO A 92 5.66 -18.56 -18.62
N THR A 93 5.71 -19.70 -17.93
CA THR A 93 5.60 -19.68 -16.47
C THR A 93 6.75 -18.81 -16.02
N GLY A 94 6.44 -17.52 -15.84
CA GLY A 94 7.33 -16.56 -15.21
C GLY A 94 7.48 -16.96 -13.77
N GLU A 95 8.36 -17.93 -13.53
CA GLU A 95 8.93 -18.18 -12.22
C GLU A 95 9.60 -16.86 -11.83
N LEU A 96 8.92 -16.10 -10.96
CA LEU A 96 9.43 -14.83 -10.45
C LEU A 96 10.85 -15.09 -9.93
N PRO A 97 11.87 -14.27 -10.31
CA PRO A 97 13.26 -14.57 -10.00
C PRO A 97 13.51 -14.48 -8.49
N GLY A 98 13.33 -15.63 -7.84
CA GLY A 98 13.23 -15.78 -6.40
C GLY A 98 13.74 -17.12 -5.94
N THR A 99 14.98 -17.49 -6.32
CA THR A 99 15.71 -18.58 -5.65
C THR A 99 16.20 -18.14 -4.27
N GLY A 100 15.27 -17.65 -3.45
CA GLY A 100 15.46 -17.41 -2.03
C GLY A 100 15.64 -18.76 -1.35
N THR A 101 16.90 -19.15 -1.12
CA THR A 101 17.17 -20.11 -0.05
C THR A 101 16.65 -19.46 1.22
N ALA A 102 15.64 -20.06 1.85
CA ALA A 102 15.01 -19.55 3.05
C ALA A 102 15.96 -19.66 4.25
N GLU A 103 16.96 -18.76 4.31
CA GLU A 103 17.40 -18.22 5.60
C GLU A 103 16.12 -17.70 6.27
N SER A 104 15.83 -18.12 7.51
CA SER A 104 14.52 -17.83 8.08
C SER A 104 14.35 -16.33 8.24
N LEU A 105 13.41 -15.77 7.48
CA LEU A 105 13.13 -14.34 7.56
C LEU A 105 12.69 -14.02 8.99
N PRO A 106 13.20 -12.92 9.60
CA PRO A 106 12.87 -12.57 10.97
C PRO A 106 11.39 -12.22 11.14
N VAL A 107 10.66 -12.03 10.03
CA VAL A 107 9.21 -11.84 9.97
C VAL A 107 8.58 -12.92 9.11
N LYS A 108 7.41 -13.40 9.51
CA LYS A 108 6.54 -14.32 8.76
C LYS A 108 5.16 -13.71 8.56
N ALA A 109 4.53 -14.02 7.43
CA ALA A 109 3.11 -13.78 7.17
C ALA A 109 2.37 -15.13 7.16
N GLN A 110 1.24 -15.23 7.85
CA GLN A 110 0.38 -16.42 7.88
C GLN A 110 -1.09 -15.95 7.91
N TYR A 111 -2.05 -16.76 7.44
CA TYR A 111 -3.45 -16.44 7.68
C TYR A 111 -3.79 -16.62 9.16
N LEU A 112 -4.71 -15.82 9.68
CA LEU A 112 -5.12 -15.93 11.09
C LEU A 112 -5.66 -17.32 11.43
N GLU A 113 -6.34 -18.00 10.49
CA GLU A 113 -6.89 -19.34 10.72
C GLU A 113 -5.82 -20.42 10.90
N ASP A 114 -4.60 -20.20 10.40
CA ASP A 114 -3.44 -21.08 10.60
C ASP A 114 -2.68 -20.77 11.90
N VAL A 115 -2.99 -19.66 12.59
CA VAL A 115 -2.35 -19.24 13.85
C VAL A 115 -3.21 -19.67 15.04
N PRO A 116 -2.86 -20.75 15.76
CA PRO A 116 -3.76 -21.39 16.73
C PRO A 116 -4.06 -20.54 17.97
N GLU A 117 -3.11 -19.69 18.40
CA GLU A 117 -3.27 -18.76 19.52
C GLU A 117 -2.55 -17.44 19.22
N LEU A 118 -3.30 -16.43 18.78
CA LEU A 118 -2.80 -15.06 18.70
C LEU A 118 -2.97 -14.40 20.08
N GLY A 119 -1.86 -14.11 20.75
CA GLY A 119 -1.82 -13.55 22.11
C GLY A 119 -2.19 -12.06 22.15
N GLU A 120 -1.50 -11.28 22.98
CA GLU A 120 -1.54 -9.81 22.87
C GLU A 120 -0.99 -9.40 21.50
N HIS A 121 -1.74 -8.64 20.73
CA HIS A 121 -1.38 -8.25 19.36
C HIS A 121 -1.90 -6.86 19.05
N ASP A 122 -1.29 -6.18 18.08
CA ASP A 122 -1.86 -4.98 17.49
C ASP A 122 -2.74 -5.35 16.28
N THR A 123 -3.67 -4.46 15.91
CA THR A 123 -4.63 -4.71 14.82
C THR A 123 -4.64 -3.56 13.82
N PHE A 124 -4.59 -3.91 12.54
CA PHE A 124 -4.86 -3.03 11.40
C PHE A 124 -6.01 -3.61 10.55
N SER A 125 -6.73 -2.75 9.82
CA SER A 125 -7.70 -3.17 8.82
C SER A 125 -7.75 -2.17 7.69
N GLN A 126 -7.53 -2.66 6.46
CA GLN A 126 -7.66 -1.88 5.23
C GLN A 126 -9.16 -1.64 4.93
N ALA A 127 -9.75 -0.65 5.61
CA ALA A 127 -11.15 -0.27 5.47
C ALA A 127 -11.27 1.12 4.84
N ASP A 128 -11.92 1.21 3.66
CA ASP A 128 -12.28 2.47 3.01
C ASP A 128 -13.48 3.13 3.70
N GLY A 129 -13.31 3.49 4.98
CA GLY A 129 -14.27 4.26 5.79
C GLY A 129 -15.62 3.59 6.13
N THR A 130 -16.01 2.51 5.45
CA THR A 130 -17.31 1.83 5.63
C THR A 130 -17.14 0.30 5.72
N GLU A 131 -17.07 -0.18 6.97
CA GLU A 131 -16.91 -1.60 7.33
C GLU A 131 -15.64 -2.26 6.78
N VAL A 132 -15.30 -3.46 7.28
CA VAL A 132 -14.22 -4.25 6.70
C VAL A 132 -14.73 -4.79 5.37
N SER A 133 -13.99 -4.57 4.28
CA SER A 133 -14.36 -5.11 2.96
C SER A 133 -14.63 -6.60 3.07
N GLU A 134 -15.74 -7.08 2.50
CA GLU A 134 -16.10 -8.51 2.52
C GLU A 134 -15.04 -9.42 1.85
N SER A 135 -14.15 -8.81 1.05
CA SER A 135 -13.00 -9.44 0.40
C SER A 135 -11.70 -9.41 1.22
N ALA A 136 -11.67 -8.78 2.40
CA ALA A 136 -10.45 -8.68 3.20
C ALA A 136 -10.21 -9.97 4.01
N VAL A 137 -9.01 -10.54 3.86
CA VAL A 137 -8.54 -11.69 4.63
C VAL A 137 -7.68 -11.23 5.80
N LYS A 138 -7.71 -11.99 6.90
CA LYS A 138 -6.92 -11.68 8.09
C LYS A 138 -5.55 -12.34 8.01
N VAL A 139 -4.51 -11.52 8.00
CA VAL A 139 -3.11 -11.93 7.95
C VAL A 139 -2.44 -11.58 9.28
N VAL A 140 -1.62 -12.48 9.79
CA VAL A 140 -0.78 -12.26 10.97
C VAL A 140 0.66 -12.09 10.51
N PHE A 141 1.25 -10.94 10.85
CA PHE A 141 2.68 -10.71 10.78
C PHE A 141 3.29 -10.99 12.15
N SER A 142 4.16 -11.99 12.23
CA SER A 142 4.84 -12.41 13.45
C SER A 142 6.35 -12.37 13.27
N ALA A 143 7.07 -12.03 14.34
CA ALA A 143 8.52 -11.98 14.34
C ALA A 143 9.15 -13.21 15.01
N GLU A 144 10.19 -13.79 14.42
CA GLU A 144 11.08 -14.76 15.10
C GLU A 144 12.06 -14.04 16.03
N SER A 145 12.46 -12.82 15.67
CA SER A 145 13.32 -11.92 16.44
C SER A 145 12.86 -10.48 16.21
N THR A 146 12.96 -9.64 17.24
CA THR A 146 12.48 -8.24 17.15
C THR A 146 13.12 -7.51 15.97
N VAL A 147 12.26 -6.95 15.10
CA VAL A 147 12.66 -6.02 14.04
C VAL A 147 12.15 -4.61 14.37
N SER A 148 12.84 -3.59 13.87
CA SER A 148 12.53 -2.17 14.17
C SER A 148 11.95 -1.46 12.95
N ASP A 149 11.21 -0.38 13.18
CA ASP A 149 10.50 0.41 12.14
C ASP A 149 9.65 -0.47 11.22
N PHE A 150 8.81 -1.32 11.81
CA PHE A 150 7.93 -2.22 11.04
C PHE A 150 6.79 -1.42 10.41
N ARG A 151 6.62 -1.55 9.10
CA ARG A 151 5.59 -0.89 8.31
C ARG A 151 4.83 -1.91 7.46
N LEU A 152 3.53 -1.71 7.36
CA LEU A 152 2.67 -2.35 6.38
C LEU A 152 2.43 -1.37 5.23
N LEU A 153 2.55 -1.86 4.01
CA LEU A 153 2.62 -1.05 2.79
C LEU A 153 1.52 -1.47 1.80
N SER A 154 0.93 -0.49 1.14
CA SER A 154 0.32 -0.66 -0.18
C SER A 154 1.45 -0.55 -1.20
N ILE A 155 1.57 -1.49 -2.13
CA ILE A 155 2.58 -1.47 -3.18
C ILE A 155 1.93 -1.52 -4.57
N ALA A 156 2.55 -0.87 -5.54
CA ALA A 156 2.12 -0.91 -6.93
C ALA A 156 3.32 -1.12 -7.84
N MET A 157 3.24 -2.10 -8.74
CA MET A 157 4.27 -2.38 -9.73
C MET A 157 4.41 -1.19 -10.70
N GLN A 158 5.63 -0.69 -10.85
CA GLN A 158 5.97 0.45 -11.69
C GLN A 158 6.64 0.03 -13.00
N ASP A 159 7.59 -0.90 -12.94
CA ASP A 159 8.39 -1.32 -14.09
C ASP A 159 9.02 -2.71 -13.87
N ILE A 160 9.62 -3.28 -14.93
CA ILE A 160 10.50 -4.44 -14.87
C ILE A 160 11.85 -4.04 -15.48
N ASP A 161 12.95 -4.28 -14.75
CA ASP A 161 14.29 -3.97 -15.27
C ASP A 161 14.75 -4.95 -16.37
N GLU A 162 15.91 -4.67 -16.98
CA GLU A 162 16.49 -5.52 -18.04
C GLU A 162 16.82 -6.95 -17.58
N ASN A 163 16.84 -7.22 -16.27
CA ASN A 163 17.12 -8.52 -15.65
C ASN A 163 15.84 -9.28 -15.27
N GLY A 164 14.65 -8.69 -15.46
CA GLY A 164 13.37 -9.27 -15.03
C GLY A 164 12.99 -8.96 -13.58
N ILE A 165 13.66 -8.02 -12.92
CA ILE A 165 13.37 -7.62 -11.54
C ILE A 165 12.26 -6.57 -11.52
N PHE A 166 11.19 -6.88 -10.80
CA PHE A 166 10.05 -6.00 -10.60
C PHE A 166 10.42 -4.86 -9.65
N THR A 167 10.07 -3.64 -10.06
CA THR A 167 10.23 -2.42 -9.25
C THR A 167 8.86 -1.88 -8.87
N PHE A 168 8.70 -1.55 -7.59
CA PHE A 168 7.43 -1.10 -7.02
C PHE A 168 7.52 0.35 -6.51
N SER A 169 6.38 1.02 -6.40
CA SER A 169 6.19 2.16 -5.50
C SER A 169 5.52 1.65 -4.22
N ALA A 170 5.70 2.35 -3.10
CA ALA A 170 5.11 1.97 -1.81
C ALA A 170 4.49 3.16 -1.07
N GLU A 171 3.31 2.94 -0.50
CA GLU A 171 2.59 3.85 0.40
C GLU A 171 2.42 3.20 1.78
N GLU A 172 2.73 3.92 2.85
CA GLU A 172 2.57 3.41 4.22
C GLU A 172 1.10 3.39 4.63
N LEU A 173 0.59 2.19 4.96
CA LEU A 173 -0.76 1.98 5.48
C LEU A 173 -0.79 1.99 7.02
N TYR A 174 0.27 1.46 7.64
CA TYR A 174 0.42 1.34 9.09
C TYR A 174 1.90 1.23 9.45
N SER A 175 2.27 1.75 10.62
CA SER A 175 3.61 1.63 11.18
C SER A 175 3.58 1.41 12.70
N GLN A 176 4.57 0.66 13.20
CA GLN A 176 4.83 0.48 14.62
C GLN A 176 6.35 0.50 14.88
N PRO A 177 6.81 0.98 16.06
CA PRO A 177 8.25 1.17 16.32
C PRO A 177 9.07 -0.12 16.25
N GLU A 178 8.48 -1.24 16.68
CA GLU A 178 9.08 -2.57 16.70
C GLU A 178 7.97 -3.61 16.47
N LEU A 179 8.29 -4.72 15.79
CA LEU A 179 7.47 -5.94 15.77
C LEU A 179 8.21 -6.99 16.60
N THR A 180 7.61 -7.49 17.69
CA THR A 180 8.23 -8.48 18.59
C THR A 180 7.50 -9.82 18.54
N PRO A 181 8.16 -10.94 18.92
CA PRO A 181 7.51 -12.26 18.97
C PRO A 181 6.27 -12.32 19.87
N GLU A 182 6.25 -11.51 20.94
CA GLU A 182 5.15 -11.43 21.92
C GLU A 182 4.04 -10.45 21.52
N ARG A 183 4.25 -9.66 20.47
CA ARG A 183 3.31 -8.62 20.00
C ARG A 183 3.26 -8.59 18.46
N PRO A 184 2.67 -9.62 17.83
CA PRO A 184 2.44 -9.65 16.38
C PRO A 184 1.39 -8.61 15.94
N LEU A 185 1.28 -8.40 14.64
CA LEU A 185 0.24 -7.58 14.00
C LEU A 185 -0.79 -8.47 13.30
N GLU A 186 -2.07 -8.35 13.66
CA GLU A 186 -3.19 -8.80 12.83
C GLU A 186 -3.55 -7.69 11.83
N ALA A 187 -3.56 -7.99 10.53
CA ALA A 187 -3.91 -7.05 9.47
C ALA A 187 -5.03 -7.64 8.59
N GLY A 188 -6.14 -6.91 8.45
CA GLY A 188 -7.12 -7.16 7.39
C GLY A 188 -6.62 -6.59 6.06
N LEU A 189 -6.27 -7.46 5.10
CA LEU A 189 -5.70 -7.11 3.79
C LEU A 189 -6.60 -7.60 2.64
N VAL A 190 -6.64 -6.85 1.53
CA VAL A 190 -7.30 -7.29 0.29
C VAL A 190 -6.23 -7.68 -0.72
N PHE A 191 -6.31 -8.88 -1.28
CA PHE A 191 -5.46 -9.32 -2.40
C PHE A 191 -6.22 -9.09 -3.72
N LEU A 192 -5.55 -8.55 -4.74
CA LEU A 192 -6.17 -8.04 -5.96
C LEU A 192 -5.37 -8.47 -7.19
N GLY A 193 -5.93 -9.41 -7.96
CA GLY A 193 -5.28 -9.97 -9.15
C GLY A 193 -3.98 -10.73 -8.83
N ASP A 194 -3.13 -10.87 -9.86
CA ASP A 194 -1.92 -11.70 -9.81
C ASP A 194 -0.64 -10.89 -9.49
N ILE A 195 -0.74 -9.56 -9.36
CA ILE A 195 0.39 -8.68 -9.02
C ILE A 195 0.28 -8.33 -7.53
N PRO A 196 1.33 -8.57 -6.72
CA PRO A 196 1.31 -8.21 -5.31
C PRO A 196 1.04 -6.72 -5.09
N ASN A 197 0.05 -6.42 -4.25
CA ASN A 197 -0.35 -5.06 -3.88
C ASN A 197 -0.21 -4.75 -2.38
N ASN A 198 0.11 -5.77 -1.57
CA ASN A 198 0.45 -5.61 -0.16
C ASN A 198 1.95 -5.86 0.02
N GLY A 199 2.58 -5.10 0.91
CA GLY A 199 3.98 -5.25 1.27
C GLY A 199 4.24 -4.98 2.74
N ILE A 200 5.46 -5.28 3.18
CA ILE A 200 6.00 -4.86 4.47
C ILE A 200 7.38 -4.26 4.29
N SER A 201 7.80 -3.42 5.24
CA SER A 201 9.21 -3.10 5.42
C SER A 201 9.59 -3.11 6.89
N PHE A 202 10.85 -3.39 7.17
CA PHE A 202 11.43 -3.28 8.50
C PHE A 202 12.93 -3.04 8.41
N THR A 203 13.51 -2.52 9.49
CA THR A 203 14.95 -2.41 9.68
C THR A 203 15.46 -3.65 10.42
N ASP A 204 16.38 -4.37 9.77
CA ASP A 204 17.02 -5.58 10.32
C ASP A 204 18.05 -5.28 11.42
N ALA A 205 18.63 -6.34 12.00
CA ALA A 205 19.60 -6.22 13.09
C ALA A 205 20.93 -5.56 12.69
N ASP A 206 21.25 -5.53 11.39
CA ASP A 206 22.42 -4.86 10.82
C ASP A 206 22.14 -3.38 10.47
N GLY A 207 20.89 -2.94 10.59
CA GLY A 207 20.43 -1.57 10.32
C GLY A 207 20.01 -1.31 8.88
N ASN A 208 19.79 -2.36 8.08
CA ASN A 208 19.32 -2.22 6.69
C ASN A 208 17.79 -2.21 6.65
N VAL A 209 17.21 -1.28 5.90
CA VAL A 209 15.78 -1.31 5.57
C VAL A 209 15.57 -2.33 4.46
N LYS A 210 14.72 -3.33 4.71
CA LYS A 210 14.31 -4.34 3.73
C LYS A 210 12.84 -4.15 3.38
N TYR A 211 12.50 -4.42 2.13
CA TYR A 211 11.14 -4.35 1.60
C TYR A 211 10.74 -5.72 1.07
N PHE A 212 9.54 -6.18 1.43
CA PHE A 212 8.99 -7.44 0.95
C PHE A 212 7.58 -7.22 0.39
N SER A 213 7.26 -7.87 -0.72
CA SER A 213 5.85 -8.08 -1.08
C SER A 213 5.27 -9.18 -0.20
N VAL A 214 3.97 -9.09 0.06
CA VAL A 214 3.17 -10.15 0.67
C VAL A 214 2.35 -10.76 -0.46
N ASP A 215 2.64 -12.00 -0.80
CA ASP A 215 2.07 -12.69 -1.96
C ASP A 215 1.50 -14.06 -1.56
N MET A 216 0.63 -14.60 -2.41
CA MET A 216 -0.03 -15.89 -2.20
C MET A 216 0.60 -16.96 -3.11
N SER A 217 1.19 -17.98 -2.50
CA SER A 217 1.77 -19.13 -3.18
C SER A 217 0.74 -19.81 -4.10
N GLY A 218 0.99 -19.80 -5.41
CA GLY A 218 0.17 -20.54 -6.38
C GLY A 218 0.25 -22.07 -6.25
N MET A 219 1.11 -22.61 -5.37
CA MET A 219 1.27 -24.05 -5.16
C MET A 219 0.28 -24.61 -4.12
N ASP A 220 0.09 -23.89 -3.01
CA ASP A 220 -0.65 -24.35 -1.84
C ASP A 220 -1.54 -23.27 -1.19
N GLY A 221 -1.53 -22.05 -1.73
CA GLY A 221 -2.26 -20.91 -1.20
C GLY A 221 -1.59 -20.23 0.00
N SER A 222 -0.45 -20.70 0.49
CA SER A 222 0.22 -20.11 1.65
C SER A 222 0.74 -18.69 1.39
N LEU A 223 0.84 -17.86 2.43
CA LEU A 223 1.45 -16.54 2.31
C LEU A 223 2.98 -16.64 2.28
N VAL A 224 3.58 -15.93 1.33
CA VAL A 224 5.03 -15.87 1.11
C VAL A 224 5.51 -14.42 1.08
N LEU A 225 6.75 -14.20 1.51
CA LEU A 225 7.40 -12.90 1.52
C LEU A 225 8.56 -12.91 0.53
N TRP A 226 8.51 -12.04 -0.48
CA TRP A 226 9.56 -11.90 -1.49
C TRP A 226 10.24 -10.54 -1.37
N GLU A 227 11.57 -10.49 -1.33
CA GLU A 227 12.31 -9.22 -1.26
C GLU A 227 12.14 -8.44 -2.58
N ILE A 228 11.75 -7.17 -2.49
CA ILE A 228 11.41 -6.32 -3.64
C ILE A 228 12.23 -5.03 -3.66
N THR A 229 12.36 -4.42 -4.85
CA THR A 229 12.92 -3.07 -5.01
C THR A 229 11.80 -2.04 -4.98
N VAL A 230 11.97 -0.96 -4.21
CA VAL A 230 11.04 0.17 -4.12
C VAL A 230 11.73 1.47 -4.56
N ILE A 231 11.02 2.34 -5.30
CA ILE A 231 11.50 3.64 -5.82
C ILE A 231 10.58 4.81 -5.50
#